data_AF-A0A353WYC5-F1
#
_entry.id   AF-A0A353WYC5-F1
#
_cell.length_a   1.000
_cell.length_b   1.000
_cell.length_c   1.000
_cell.angle_alpha   90.00
_cell.angle_beta   90.00
_cell.angle_gamma   90.00
#
_symmetry.space_group_name_H-M   'P 1'
#
loop_
_entity.id
_entity.type
_entity.pdbx_description
1 polymer ?
#
loop_
_entity_poly.entity_id
_entity_poly.type
_entity_poly.pdbx_seq_one_letter_code
_entity_poly.pdbx_strand_id
1 'polypeptide(L)' 'MLISLSSKSQIKWTEYPHKLKKEDQEKVKFGYLSIPENYQHPESREIQMAFNILNSPNDSDEAMLY' A
#
# COMPACT_ATOMS: atom_id res chain seq x y z
N MET A 1 19.73 10.87 -10.04
CA MET A 1 18.89 9.95 -10.85
C MET A 1 17.53 9.91 -10.17
N LEU A 2 16.54 10.60 -10.73
CA LEU A 2 15.19 10.66 -10.17
C LEU A 2 14.52 9.31 -10.46
N ILE A 3 14.24 8.54 -9.40
CA ILE A 3 13.46 7.31 -9.49
C ILE A 3 12.03 7.74 -9.78
N SER A 4 11.69 7.85 -11.07
CA SER A 4 10.30 7.96 -11.49
C SER A 4 9.66 6.61 -11.21
N LEU A 5 8.99 6.45 -10.07
CA LEU A 5 8.05 5.34 -9.89
C LEU A 5 7.13 5.38 -11.10
N SER A 6 7.19 4.36 -11.94
CA SER A 6 6.31 4.28 -13.09
C SER A 6 4.87 4.39 -12.57
N SER A 7 4.03 5.13 -13.29
CA SER A 7 2.62 5.39 -12.98
C SER A 7 1.73 4.13 -12.86
N LYS A 8 2.33 2.94 -12.86
CA LYS A 8 1.69 1.62 -12.73
C LYS A 8 1.66 1.07 -11.31
N SER A 9 2.44 1.61 -10.37
CA SER A 9 2.37 1.20 -8.97
C SER A 9 1.16 1.84 -8.28
N GLN A 10 -0.04 1.33 -8.59
CA GLN A 10 -1.29 1.75 -7.97
C GLN A 10 -1.63 0.82 -6.79
N ILE A 11 -1.98 1.41 -5.65
CA ILE A 11 -2.50 0.66 -4.50
C ILE A 11 -3.92 0.18 -4.83
N LYS A 12 -4.16 -1.12 -4.69
CA LYS A 12 -5.50 -1.72 -4.73
C LYS A 12 -6.00 -1.97 -3.31
N TRP A 13 -6.88 -1.11 -2.82
CA TRP A 13 -7.54 -1.27 -1.53
C TRP A 13 -8.57 -2.40 -1.57
N THR A 14 -8.68 -3.16 -0.48
CA THR A 14 -9.59 -4.29 -0.33
C THR A 14 -9.92 -4.52 1.15
N GLU A 15 -10.94 -5.33 1.42
CA GLU A 15 -11.23 -5.79 2.78
C GLU A 15 -10.08 -6.61 3.36
N TYR A 16 -9.84 -6.46 4.66
CA TYR A 16 -8.84 -7.24 5.38
C TYR A 16 -9.25 -8.72 5.41
N PRO A 17 -8.35 -9.67 5.08
CA PRO A 17 -8.71 -11.07 4.84
C PRO A 17 -9.08 -11.85 6.11
N HIS A 18 -8.87 -11.26 7.30
CA HIS A 18 -9.14 -11.91 8.57
C HIS A 18 -10.19 -11.16 9.39
N LYS A 19 -10.86 -11.86 10.31
CA LYS A 19 -11.79 -11.24 11.24
C LYS A 19 -11.02 -10.35 12.22
N LEU A 20 -11.12 -9.04 12.04
CA LEU A 20 -10.71 -8.05 13.02
C LEU A 20 -11.78 -7.88 14.10
N LYS A 21 -11.37 -7.48 15.30
CA LYS A 21 -12.31 -6.98 16.33
C LYS A 21 -13.02 -5.74 15.78
N LYS A 22 -14.27 -5.50 16.17
CA LYS A 22 -15.06 -4.35 15.69
C LYS A 22 -14.32 -3.01 15.87
N GLU A 23 -13.60 -2.87 16.99
CA GLU A 23 -12.83 -1.68 17.35
C GLU A 23 -11.61 -1.42 16.46
N ASP A 24 -11.14 -2.44 15.74
CA ASP A 24 -9.95 -2.38 14.89
C ASP A 24 -10.32 -2.30 13.41
N GLN A 25 -11.56 -2.63 13.02
CA GLN A 25 -12.00 -2.61 11.63
C GLN A 25 -11.91 -1.22 11.00
N GLU A 26 -12.23 -0.16 11.75
CA GLU A 26 -12.17 1.22 11.27
C GLU A 26 -10.74 1.80 11.27
N LYS A 27 -9.82 1.13 11.96
CA LYS A 27 -8.42 1.57 12.13
C LYS A 27 -7.47 0.93 11.13
N VAL A 28 -7.91 -0.08 10.39
CA VAL A 28 -7.04 -0.83 9.48
C VAL A 28 -7.48 -0.62 8.04
N LYS A 29 -6.60 -0.06 7.20
CA LYS A 29 -6.75 -0.09 5.74
C LYS A 29 -5.86 -1.20 5.18
N PHE A 30 -6.39 -2.02 4.28
CA PHE A 30 -5.65 -3.13 3.69
C PHE A 30 -5.60 -3.01 2.17
N GLY A 31 -4.44 -3.29 1.59
CA GLY A 31 -4.27 -3.17 0.16
C GLY A 31 -3.15 -4.03 -0.39
N TYR A 32 -3.11 -4.08 -1.71
CA TYR A 32 -2.04 -4.67 -2.48
C TYR A 32 -1.32 -3.61 -3.30
N LEU A 33 -0.01 -3.74 -3.42
CA LEU A 33 0.81 -2.97 -4.33
C LEU A 33 1.41 -3.90 -5.39
N SER A 34 1.14 -3.61 -6.66
CA SER A 34 1.84 -4.26 -7.77
C SER A 34 3.13 -3.51 -8.07
N ILE A 35 4.25 -4.23 -8.09
CA ILE A 35 5.57 -3.70 -8.46
C ILE A 35 6.25 -4.68 -9.44
N PRO A 36 7.07 -4.18 -10.38
CA PRO A 36 7.87 -5.06 -11.21
C PRO A 36 8.88 -5.83 -10.34
N GLU A 37 9.07 -7.11 -10.62
CA GLU A 37 10.07 -7.97 -9.98
C GLU A 37 11.49 -7.42 -10.23
N ASN A 38 11.72 -6.85 -11.41
CA ASN A 38 12.96 -6.18 -11.75
C ASN A 38 12.71 -4.70 -12.08
N TYR A 39 13.17 -3.80 -11.20
CA TYR A 39 13.02 -2.35 -11.38
C TYR A 39 13.75 -1.78 -12.60
N GLN A 40 14.77 -2.47 -13.12
CA GLN A 40 15.46 -2.06 -14.35
C GLN A 40 14.66 -2.41 -15.61
N HIS A 41 13.68 -3.32 -15.50
CA HIS A 41 12.82 -3.78 -16.58
C HIS A 41 11.35 -3.65 -16.17
N PRO A 42 10.73 -2.47 -16.33
CA PRO A 42 9.34 -2.19 -15.91
C PRO A 42 8.27 -3.08 -16.55
N GLU A 43 8.61 -3.72 -17.67
CA GLU A 43 7.81 -4.73 -18.38
C GLU A 43 7.99 -6.17 -17.85
N SER A 44 8.87 -6.37 -16.85
CA SER A 44 9.07 -7.66 -16.21
C SER A 44 7.83 -8.12 -15.45
N ARG A 45 7.86 -9.38 -15.01
CA ARG A 45 6.81 -9.97 -14.18
C ARG A 45 6.53 -9.06 -12.98
N GLU A 46 5.25 -8.83 -12.68
CA GLU A 46 4.86 -8.10 -11.48
C GLU A 46 4.74 -9.04 -10.28
N ILE A 47 5.15 -8.55 -9.11
CA ILE A 47 4.84 -9.15 -7.81
C ILE A 47 3.76 -8.32 -7.11
N GLN A 48 2.88 -8.99 -6.38
CA GLN A 48 1.87 -8.35 -5.53
C GLN A 48 2.32 -8.40 -4.07
N MET A 49 2.48 -7.24 -3.47
CA MET A 49 2.80 -7.09 -2.06
C MET A 49 1.53 -6.70 -1.29
N ALA A 50 1.11 -7.53 -0.34
CA ALA A 50 0.02 -7.22 0.58
C ALA A 50 0.54 -6.36 1.75
N PHE A 51 -0.23 -5.37 2.17
CA PHE A 51 0.11 -4.52 3.31
C PHE A 51 -1.13 -4.00 4.03
N ASN A 52 -0.96 -3.63 5.31
CA ASN A 52 -1.96 -2.97 6.12
C ASN A 52 -1.41 -1.66 6.70
N ILE A 53 -2.24 -0.61 6.70
CA ILE A 53 -1.96 0.66 7.36
C ILE A 53 -2.85 0.75 8.59
N LEU A 54 -2.24 1.08 9.73
CA LEU A 54 -2.94 1.38 10.97
C LEU A 54 -3.15 2.89 11.04
N ASN A 55 -4.38 3.35 11.08
CA ASN A 55 -4.71 4.75 11.33
C ASN A 55 -4.46 5.03 12.81
N SER A 56 -3.44 5.83 13.12
CA SER A 56 -3.27 6.38 14.47
C SER A 56 -4.29 7.51 14.67
N PRO A 57 -5.00 7.59 15.81
CA PRO A 57 -5.87 8.73 16.11
C PRO A 57 -5.12 10.06 16.27
N ASN A 58 -3.78 10.06 16.23
CA ASN A 58 -2.93 11.25 16.30
C ASN A 58 -2.32 11.68 14.96
N ASP A 59 -2.58 10.96 13.87
CA ASP A 59 -2.16 11.42 12.55
C ASP A 59 -3.23 12.38 12.02
N SER A 60 -3.06 13.66 12.35
CA SER A 60 -3.58 14.72 11.47
C SER A 60 -3.20 14.39 10.03
N ASP A 61 -4.09 14.65 9.08
CA ASP A 61 -3.97 14.39 7.63
C ASP A 61 -2.70 14.96 6.91
N GLU A 62 -1.70 15.40 7.66
CA GLU A 62 -0.35 15.77 7.21
C GLU A 62 0.65 14.61 7.42
N ALA A 63 0.42 13.46 6.77
CA ALA A 63 1.54 12.57 6.44
C ALA A 63 2.36 13.21 5.30
N MET A 64 2.98 14.37 5.58
CA MET A 64 4.01 14.97 4.74
C MET A 64 5.21 14.04 4.76
N LEU A 65 5.45 13.38 3.63
CA LEU A 65 6.66 12.64 3.33
C LEU A 65 7.85 13.62 3.36
N TYR A 66 8.64 13.62 4.43
CA TYR A 66 9.97 14.20 4.47
C TYR A 66 11.01 13.21 3.95
#